data_AF-A0A061QQX8-F1
#
_entry.id   AF-A0A061QQX8-F1
#
_cell.length_a   1.000
_cell.length_b   1.000
_cell.length_c   1.000
_cell.angle_alpha   90.00
_cell.angle_beta   90.00
_cell.angle_gamma   90.00
#
_symmetry.space_group_name_H-M   'P 1'
#
loop_
_entity.id
_entity.type
_entity.pdbx_description
1 polymer ?
#
loop_
_entity_poly.entity_id
_entity_poly.type
_entity_poly.pdbx_seq_one_letter_code
_entity_poly.pdbx_strand_id
1 'polypeptide(L)'
;QGVSLLATQEHCKHCFDVLLTHYRGASSPRPQFPEVVCSLFVTWKKAHAAELRLRGCIGTFEPKNIHSALKEYALTSALRDRRFEPIHEKEL
;
A
#
# COMPACT_ATOMS: atom_id res chain seq x y z
N GLN A 1 -7.25 -13.49 -23.17
CA GLN A 1 -7.75 -12.76 -21.97
C GLN A 1 -6.51 -12.25 -21.23
N GLY A 2 -6.13 -10.99 -21.42
CA GLY A 2 -4.96 -10.41 -20.76
C GLY A 2 -5.32 -9.99 -19.33
N VAL A 3 -4.46 -10.29 -18.36
CA VAL A 3 -4.67 -9.82 -16.98
C VAL A 3 -4.41 -8.31 -16.95
N SER A 4 -5.41 -7.53 -16.54
CA SER A 4 -5.26 -6.08 -16.37
C SER A 4 -4.22 -5.78 -15.30
N LEU A 5 -3.26 -4.90 -15.60
CA LEU A 5 -2.26 -4.42 -14.65
C LEU A 5 -2.69 -3.14 -13.94
N LEU A 6 -3.95 -2.73 -14.08
CA LEU A 6 -4.48 -1.56 -13.40
C LEU A 6 -4.75 -1.87 -11.92
N ALA A 7 -4.29 -0.99 -11.04
CA ALA A 7 -4.63 -1.05 -9.63
C ALA A 7 -6.15 -0.93 -9.45
N THR A 8 -6.69 -1.77 -8.58
CA THR A 8 -8.12 -1.80 -8.25
C THR A 8 -8.34 -1.38 -6.80
N GLN A 9 -9.61 -1.18 -6.42
CA GLN A 9 -9.96 -0.85 -5.04
C GLN A 9 -9.56 -1.96 -4.07
N GLU A 10 -9.60 -3.24 -4.48
CA GLU A 10 -9.17 -4.36 -3.62
C GLU A 10 -7.68 -4.27 -3.28
N HIS A 11 -6.83 -3.85 -4.23
CA HIS A 11 -5.41 -3.65 -3.99
C HIS A 11 -5.16 -2.51 -2.98
N CYS A 12 -5.87 -1.39 -3.13
CA CYS A 12 -5.81 -0.26 -2.20
C CYS A 12 -6.29 -0.65 -0.80
N LYS A 13 -7.44 -1.34 -0.71
CA LYS A 13 -7.99 -1.84 0.54
C LYS A 13 -7.01 -2.78 1.23
N HIS A 14 -6.38 -3.68 0.49
CA HIS A 14 -5.38 -4.59 1.05
C HIS A 14 -4.18 -3.86 1.64
N CYS A 15 -3.67 -2.82 0.96
CA CYS A 15 -2.61 -1.98 1.53
C CYS A 15 -3.04 -1.31 2.84
N PHE A 16 -4.27 -0.80 2.88
CA PHE A 16 -4.86 -0.19 4.08
C PHE A 16 -4.99 -1.20 5.23
N ASP A 17 -5.56 -2.38 4.95
CA ASP A 17 -5.72 -3.46 5.93
C ASP A 17 -4.35 -3.96 6.45
N VAL A 18 -3.32 -4.00 5.60
CA VAL A 18 -1.94 -4.35 6.01
C VAL A 18 -1.41 -3.35 7.03
N LEU A 19 -1.56 -2.04 6.77
CA LEU A 19 -1.10 -1.00 7.70
C LEU A 19 -1.91 -1.01 9.01
N LEU A 20 -3.22 -1.23 8.92
CA LEU A 20 -4.11 -1.32 10.09
C LEU A 20 -3.80 -2.55 10.96
N THR A 21 -3.58 -3.72 10.35
CA THR A 21 -3.23 -4.94 11.08
C THR A 21 -1.83 -4.87 11.69
N HIS A 22 -0.90 -4.15 11.07
CA HIS A 22 0.41 -3.84 11.67
C HIS A 22 0.26 -3.11 13.01
N TYR A 23 -0.59 -2.07 13.09
CA TYR A 23 -0.83 -1.35 14.34
C TYR A 23 -1.53 -2.18 15.40
N ARG A 24 -2.47 -3.04 14.98
CA ARG A 24 -3.21 -3.91 15.88
C ARG A 24 -2.42 -5.13 16.37
N GLY A 25 -1.20 -5.35 15.87
CA GLY A 25 -0.44 -6.58 16.15
C GLY A 25 -1.13 -7.85 15.63
N ALA A 26 -1.99 -7.73 14.63
CA ALA A 26 -2.77 -8.83 14.06
C ALA A 26 -2.05 -9.46 12.86
N SER A 27 -2.51 -10.64 12.44
CA SER A 27 -2.02 -11.27 11.21
C SER A 27 -2.37 -10.43 9.98
N SER A 28 -1.42 -10.32 9.06
CA SER A 28 -1.61 -9.66 7.76
C SER A 28 -2.83 -10.23 7.02
N PRO A 29 -3.66 -9.38 6.37
CA PRO A 29 -4.79 -9.86 5.58
C PRO A 29 -4.32 -10.76 4.44
N ARG A 30 -5.15 -11.73 4.05
CA ARG A 30 -4.93 -12.50 2.82
C ARG A 30 -5.38 -11.69 1.59
N PRO A 31 -4.59 -11.64 0.51
CA PRO A 31 -5.03 -11.08 -0.76
C PRO A 31 -6.28 -11.78 -1.29
N GLN A 32 -7.23 -11.01 -1.83
CA GLN A 32 -8.47 -11.51 -2.47
C GLN A 32 -8.53 -11.15 -3.96
N PHE A 33 -7.38 -10.94 -4.58
CA PHE A 33 -7.21 -10.58 -5.98
C PHE A 33 -6.22 -11.54 -6.66
N PRO A 34 -6.26 -11.67 -8.00
CA PRO A 34 -5.37 -12.56 -8.73
C PRO A 34 -3.89 -12.30 -8.44
N GLU A 35 -3.10 -13.37 -8.45
CA GLU A 35 -1.66 -13.25 -8.40
C GLU A 35 -1.13 -12.79 -9.76
N VAL A 36 -0.37 -11.70 -9.77
CA VAL A 36 0.31 -11.15 -10.95
C VAL A 36 1.73 -10.73 -10.61
N VAL A 37 2.59 -10.69 -11.62
CA VAL A 37 3.96 -10.17 -11.51
C VAL A 37 4.03 -8.85 -12.28
N CYS A 38 4.26 -7.75 -11.58
CA CYS A 38 4.33 -6.42 -12.17
C CYS A 38 5.15 -5.44 -11.31
N SER A 39 5.53 -4.32 -11.90
CA SER A 39 6.04 -3.16 -11.16
C SER A 39 4.89 -2.48 -10.39
N LEU A 40 5.15 -1.93 -9.21
CA LEU A 40 4.13 -1.26 -8.42
C LEU A 40 4.69 -0.09 -7.62
N PHE A 41 3.80 0.83 -7.28
CA PHE A 41 4.03 1.90 -6.32
C PHE A 41 2.84 1.99 -5.38
N VAL A 42 3.08 2.07 -4.07
CA VAL A 42 2.04 2.35 -3.09
C VAL A 42 2.17 3.79 -2.66
N THR A 43 1.10 4.56 -2.81
CA THR A 43 1.03 5.98 -2.47
C THR A 43 -0.04 6.21 -1.41
N TRP A 44 0.36 6.80 -0.29
CA TRP A 44 -0.53 7.28 0.76
C TRP A 44 -0.82 8.76 0.55
N LYS A 45 -2.09 9.13 0.67
CA LYS A 45 -2.51 10.53 0.70
C LYS A 45 -3.36 10.78 1.94
N LYS A 46 -3.16 11.93 2.57
CA LYS A 46 -3.96 12.39 3.70
C LYS A 46 -4.84 13.55 3.26
N ALA A 47 -6.12 13.47 3.60
CA ALA A 47 -7.04 14.58 3.39
C ALA A 47 -6.64 15.76 4.30
N HIS A 48 -6.52 16.93 3.70
CA HIS A 48 -6.21 18.18 4.39
C HIS A 48 -7.11 19.26 3.80
N ALA A 49 -8.14 19.68 4.55
CA ALA A 49 -9.21 20.52 4.03
C ALA A 49 -9.81 19.94 2.72
N ALA A 50 -9.74 20.70 1.61
CA ALA A 50 -10.25 20.29 0.31
C ALA A 50 -9.22 19.59 -0.60
N GLU A 51 -8.01 19.31 -0.11
CA GLU A 51 -6.92 18.73 -0.91
C GLU A 51 -6.40 17.40 -0.33
N LEU A 52 -5.90 16.53 -1.21
CA LEU A 52 -5.19 15.32 -0.84
C LEU A 52 -3.68 15.56 -0.87
N ARG A 53 -3.03 15.53 0.29
CA ARG A 53 -1.58 15.70 0.41
C ARG A 53 -0.86 14.37 0.42
N LEU A 54 0.25 14.28 -0.32
CA LEU A 54 1.12 13.11 -0.29
C LEU A 54 1.62 12.86 1.14
N ARG A 55 1.52 11.61 1.61
CA ARG A 55 1.88 11.18 2.96
C ARG A 55 2.92 10.04 2.98
N GLY A 56 3.22 9.50 1.81
CA GLY A 56 4.24 8.47 1.58
C GLY A 56 4.09 7.89 0.17
N CYS A 57 5.19 7.59 -0.50
CA CYS A 57 5.17 6.89 -1.79
C CYS A 57 6.49 6.17 -2.04
N ILE A 58 6.43 4.84 -2.08
CA ILE A 58 7.56 3.96 -2.39
C ILE A 58 7.06 2.84 -3.30
N GLY A 59 7.92 2.39 -4.21
CA GLY A 59 7.62 1.36 -5.19
C GLY A 59 8.88 0.87 -5.89
N THR A 60 8.69 0.05 -6.90
CA THR A 60 9.76 -0.48 -7.73
C THR A 60 9.30 -0.63 -9.18
N PHE A 61 10.24 -0.40 -10.11
CA PHE A 61 10.06 -0.72 -11.52
C PHE A 61 10.41 -2.18 -11.86
N GLU A 62 11.08 -2.89 -10.95
CA GLU A 62 11.34 -4.32 -11.11
C GLU A 62 10.03 -5.09 -10.90
N PRO A 63 9.66 -6.03 -11.80
CA PRO A 63 8.47 -6.84 -11.61
C PRO A 63 8.57 -7.71 -10.36
N LYS A 64 7.57 -7.60 -9.46
CA LYS A 64 7.46 -8.42 -8.25
C LYS A 64 6.11 -9.10 -8.19
N ASN A 65 6.03 -10.21 -7.45
CA ASN A 65 4.76 -10.84 -7.12
C ASN A 65 3.92 -9.86 -6.29
N ILE A 66 2.71 -9.54 -6.77
CA ILE A 66 1.89 -8.47 -6.19
C ILE A 66 1.39 -8.79 -4.77
N HIS A 67 1.20 -10.07 -4.42
CA HIS A 67 0.72 -10.47 -3.09
C HIS A 67 1.75 -10.16 -2.00
N SER A 68 3.01 -10.50 -2.24
CA SER A 68 4.09 -10.19 -1.30
C SER A 68 4.50 -8.72 -1.37
N ALA A 69 4.60 -8.16 -2.58
CA ALA A 69 5.09 -6.81 -2.77
C ALA A 69 4.10 -5.75 -2.26
N LEU A 70 2.77 -5.89 -2.44
CA LEU A 70 1.84 -4.89 -1.88
C LEU A 70 1.94 -4.79 -0.36
N LYS A 71 2.11 -5.91 0.34
CA LYS A 71 2.33 -5.91 1.79
C LYS A 71 3.60 -5.14 2.17
N GLU A 72 4.72 -5.48 1.53
CA GLU A 72 6.01 -4.85 1.79
C GLU A 72 5.99 -3.35 1.49
N TYR A 73 5.51 -2.96 0.31
CA TYR A 73 5.50 -1.59 -0.15
C TYR A 73 4.43 -0.75 0.55
N ALA A 74 3.32 -1.34 1.04
CA ALA A 74 2.36 -0.64 1.90
C ALA A 74 3.03 -0.18 3.20
N LEU A 75 3.70 -1.08 3.91
CA LEU A 75 4.41 -0.74 5.15
C LEU A 75 5.61 0.18 4.90
N THR A 76 6.39 -0.08 3.85
CA THR A 76 7.57 0.73 3.55
C THR A 76 7.20 2.15 3.17
N SER A 77 6.19 2.35 2.32
CA SER A 77 5.72 3.70 1.95
C SER A 77 5.03 4.44 3.10
N ALA A 78 4.40 3.71 4.04
CA ALA A 78 3.74 4.32 5.20
C ALA A 78 4.70 4.66 6.35
N LEU A 79 5.72 3.83 6.58
CA LEU A 79 6.51 3.85 7.81
C LEU A 79 7.99 4.17 7.58
N ARG A 80 8.49 4.05 6.34
CA ARG A 80 9.94 4.14 6.03
C ARG A 80 10.26 5.11 4.88
N ASP A 81 9.28 5.84 4.37
CA ASP A 81 9.52 6.95 3.44
C ASP A 81 10.13 8.13 4.19
N ARG A 82 11.46 8.26 4.16
CA ARG A 82 12.24 9.26 4.92
C ARG A 82 11.87 10.72 4.64
N ARG A 83 11.04 11.01 3.64
CA ARG A 83 10.53 12.36 3.38
C ARG A 83 9.39 12.75 4.34
N PHE A 84 8.84 11.78 5.07
CA PHE A 84 7.71 11.96 5.98
C PHE A 84 7.94 11.19 7.29
N GLU A 85 7.36 11.68 8.39
CA GLU A 85 7.25 10.89 9.62
C GLU A 85 6.40 9.63 9.39
N PRO A 86 6.59 8.51 10.11
CA PRO A 86 5.71 7.34 9.99
C PRO A 86 4.22 7.71 10.13
N ILE A 87 3.34 7.14 9.29
CA ILE A 87 1.88 7.34 9.39
C ILE A 87 1.38 6.67 10.64
N HIS A 88 0.88 7.41 11.63
CA HIS A 88 0.41 6.85 12.91
C HIS A 88 -0.98 6.20 12.79
N GLU A 89 -1.32 5.27 13.69
CA GLU A 89 -2.64 4.62 13.73
C GLU A 89 -3.80 5.62 13.77
N LYS A 90 -3.65 6.71 14.54
CA LYS A 90 -4.64 7.80 14.63
C LYS A 90 -4.86 8.60 13.34
N GLU A 91 -4.03 8.38 12.31
CA GLU A 91 -4.16 9.02 11.00
C GLU A 91 -4.97 8.16 10.00
N LEU A 92 -5.29 6.91 10.36
CA LEU A 92 -6.09 5.97 9.57
C LEU A 92 -7.58 6.17 9.86
#